data_AF-A0A4R5LBT6-F1
#
_entry.id   AF-A0A4R5LBT6-F1
#
_cell.length_a   1.000
_cell.length_b   1.000
_cell.length_c   1.000
_cell.angle_alpha   90.00
_cell.angle_beta   90.00
_cell.angle_gamma   90.00
#
_symmetry.space_group_name_H-M   'P 1'
#
loop_
_entity.id
_entity.type
_entity.pdbx_description
1 polymer ?
#
loop_
_entity_poly.entity_id
_entity_poly.type
_entity_poly.pdbx_seq_one_letter_code
_entity_poly.pdbx_strand_id
1 'polypeptide(L)'
;MQSIAVCAGLAGTPAAHAAGTFDGDWNVTLTCPKGADGASGYRYQFPVEIQQNVLHGEHGERDARGWLTLDGKLEPDGSATLVAQGLTVSPPHANTQAPYSYEVSAQFDATSGSGSRTTSRKCDFVFVKE
;
A
#
# COMPACT_ATOMS: atom_id res chain seq x y z
N MET A 1 28.40 -23.56 -43.18
CA MET A 1 28.01 -22.28 -42.54
C MET A 1 26.88 -22.55 -41.57
N GLN A 2 27.08 -22.37 -40.28
CA GLN A 2 25.99 -22.45 -39.29
C GLN A 2 26.20 -21.31 -38.30
N SER A 3 25.46 -20.22 -38.53
CA SER A 3 25.49 -19.05 -37.67
C SER A 3 24.46 -19.25 -36.55
N ILE A 4 24.95 -19.40 -35.32
CA ILE A 4 24.12 -19.37 -34.12
C ILE A 4 23.93 -17.89 -33.75
N ALA A 5 22.71 -17.39 -33.88
CA ALA A 5 22.33 -16.07 -33.37
C ALA A 5 22.01 -16.21 -31.87
N VAL A 6 22.87 -15.64 -31.02
CA VAL A 6 22.61 -15.48 -29.58
C VAL A 6 21.77 -14.22 -29.41
N CYS A 7 20.48 -14.40 -29.09
CA CYS A 7 19.65 -13.30 -28.61
C CYS A 7 20.04 -12.97 -27.17
N ALA A 8 20.90 -11.96 -26.99
CA ALA A 8 21.14 -11.35 -25.70
C ALA A 8 19.89 -10.56 -25.28
N GLY A 9 19.09 -11.11 -24.37
CA GLY A 9 17.99 -10.39 -23.74
C GLY A 9 18.56 -9.30 -22.84
N LEU A 10 18.41 -8.03 -23.22
CA LEU A 10 18.62 -6.90 -22.33
C LEU A 10 17.52 -6.93 -21.27
N ALA A 11 17.82 -7.47 -20.10
CA ALA A 11 17.04 -7.19 -18.90
C ALA A 11 17.28 -5.72 -18.54
N GLY A 12 16.37 -4.84 -19.00
CA GLY A 12 16.42 -3.42 -18.69
C GLY A 12 16.19 -3.20 -17.19
N THR A 13 17.09 -2.46 -16.55
CA THR A 13 16.84 -1.92 -15.20
C THR A 13 15.60 -1.02 -15.24
N PRO A 14 14.72 -1.09 -14.22
CA PRO A 14 13.60 -0.16 -14.10
C PRO A 14 14.11 1.28 -14.16
N ALA A 15 13.44 2.14 -14.92
CA ALA A 15 13.81 3.54 -15.00
C ALA A 15 13.51 4.21 -13.66
N ALA A 16 14.51 4.84 -13.06
CA ALA A 16 14.33 5.64 -11.85
C ALA A 16 13.61 6.96 -12.19
N HIS A 17 12.69 7.36 -11.31
CA HIS A 17 12.08 8.68 -11.35
C HIS A 17 12.99 9.75 -10.74
N ALA A 18 12.70 11.01 -11.05
CA ALA A 18 13.41 12.13 -10.45
C ALA A 18 13.13 12.22 -8.94
N ALA A 19 14.07 12.76 -8.16
CA ALA A 19 13.85 13.00 -6.74
C ALA A 19 12.62 13.89 -6.53
N GLY A 20 11.78 13.54 -5.55
CA GLY A 20 10.55 14.28 -5.24
C GLY A 20 9.39 14.04 -6.23
N THR A 21 9.52 13.13 -7.21
CA THR A 21 8.43 12.81 -8.14
C THR A 21 7.13 12.44 -7.43
N PHE A 22 7.25 11.71 -6.31
CA PHE A 22 6.11 11.21 -5.55
C PHE A 22 5.64 12.15 -4.45
N ASP A 23 6.44 13.14 -4.05
CA ASP A 23 6.14 14.00 -2.91
C ASP A 23 4.84 14.80 -3.13
N GLY A 24 4.05 14.95 -2.08
CA GLY A 24 2.76 15.66 -2.08
C GLY A 24 1.67 14.93 -1.29
N ASP A 25 0.46 15.48 -1.36
CA ASP A 25 -0.73 14.91 -0.75
C ASP A 25 -1.40 13.88 -1.69
N TRP A 26 -1.91 12.80 -1.10
CA TRP A 26 -2.53 11.70 -1.82
C TRP A 26 -3.77 11.21 -1.09
N ASN A 27 -4.73 10.70 -1.86
CA ASN A 27 -5.88 9.98 -1.33
C ASN A 27 -5.71 8.47 -1.54
N VAL A 28 -5.99 7.70 -0.49
CA VAL A 28 -6.00 6.25 -0.52
C VAL A 28 -7.43 5.72 -0.55
N THR A 29 -7.68 4.75 -1.41
CA THR A 29 -8.84 3.86 -1.32
C THR A 29 -8.36 2.46 -0.96
N LEU A 30 -8.66 2.02 0.27
CA LEU A 30 -8.43 0.65 0.72
C LEU A 30 -9.74 -0.15 0.57
N THR A 31 -9.70 -1.23 -0.20
CA THR A 31 -10.84 -2.14 -0.38
C THR A 31 -10.46 -3.54 0.06
N CYS A 32 -11.17 -4.07 1.05
CA CYS A 32 -11.06 -5.46 1.46
C CYS A 32 -12.39 -6.16 1.19
N PRO A 33 -12.48 -7.08 0.21
CA PRO A 33 -13.68 -7.86 -0.01
C PRO A 33 -14.03 -8.72 1.21
N LYS A 34 -15.25 -9.29 1.18
CA LYS A 34 -15.68 -10.30 2.15
C LYS A 34 -14.66 -11.46 2.14
N GLY A 35 -14.21 -11.85 3.33
CA GLY A 35 -13.26 -12.96 3.50
C GLY A 35 -13.92 -14.30 3.23
N ALA A 36 -13.12 -15.27 2.77
CA ALA A 36 -13.57 -16.66 2.60
C ALA A 36 -13.95 -17.32 3.94
N ASP A 37 -13.42 -16.81 5.04
CA ASP A 37 -13.73 -17.17 6.44
C ASP A 37 -15.04 -16.53 6.95
N GLY A 38 -15.75 -15.78 6.10
CA GLY A 38 -16.99 -15.10 6.44
C GLY A 38 -16.81 -13.66 6.95
N ALA A 39 -15.58 -13.19 7.14
CA ALA A 39 -15.29 -11.83 7.59
C ALA A 39 -15.93 -10.78 6.66
N SER A 40 -16.57 -9.75 7.23
CA SER A 40 -17.20 -8.69 6.45
C SER A 40 -16.17 -7.92 5.61
N GLY A 41 -16.57 -7.56 4.40
CA GLY A 41 -15.81 -6.63 3.57
C GLY A 41 -15.92 -5.21 4.10
N TYR A 42 -14.93 -4.37 3.77
CA TYR A 42 -14.92 -2.95 4.11
C TYR A 42 -14.21 -2.15 3.02
N ARG A 43 -14.48 -0.84 3.00
CA ARG A 43 -13.81 0.13 2.16
C ARG A 43 -13.53 1.39 2.96
N TYR A 44 -12.27 1.83 2.99
CA TYR A 44 -11.84 3.05 3.64
C TYR A 44 -11.27 4.04 2.63
N GLN A 45 -11.47 5.32 2.91
CA GLN A 45 -10.85 6.43 2.20
C GLN A 45 -10.21 7.36 3.21
N PHE A 46 -8.93 7.67 3.01
CA PHE A 46 -8.16 8.50 3.94
C PHE A 46 -6.98 9.16 3.21
N PRO A 47 -6.53 10.34 3.67
CA PRO A 47 -5.38 11.01 3.12
C PRO A 47 -4.07 10.38 3.60
N VAL A 48 -3.03 10.48 2.77
CA VAL A 48 -1.64 10.20 3.12
C VAL A 48 -0.76 11.29 2.52
N GLU A 49 0.38 11.58 3.15
CA GLU A 49 1.40 12.47 2.61
C GLU A 49 2.61 11.61 2.19
N ILE A 50 3.21 11.95 1.05
CA ILE A 50 4.55 11.50 0.69
C ILE A 50 5.49 12.68 0.82
N GLN A 51 6.52 12.53 1.66
CA GLN A 51 7.55 13.54 1.83
C GLN A 51 8.91 12.87 1.83
N GLN A 52 9.83 13.33 0.97
CA GLN A 52 11.16 12.74 0.82
C GLN A 52 11.09 11.23 0.51
N ASN A 53 10.14 10.83 -0.35
CA ASN A 53 9.82 9.44 -0.67
C ASN A 53 9.39 8.57 0.52
N VAL A 54 8.96 9.15 1.64
CA VAL A 54 8.36 8.42 2.77
C VAL A 54 6.87 8.72 2.80
N LEU A 55 6.06 7.69 2.67
CA LEU A 55 4.61 7.73 2.79
C LEU A 55 4.23 7.58 4.26
N HIS A 56 3.37 8.46 4.74
CA HIS A 56 2.68 8.34 6.02
C HIS A 56 1.22 8.77 5.90
N GLY A 57 0.31 8.03 6.52
CA GLY A 57 -1.01 8.56 6.83
C GLY A 57 -1.85 7.63 7.69
N GLU A 58 -2.99 8.14 8.11
CA GLU A 58 -3.82 7.50 9.13
C GLU A 58 -5.29 7.48 8.73
N HIS A 59 -5.98 6.40 9.10
CA HIS A 59 -7.42 6.27 9.01
C HIS A 59 -8.01 6.18 10.42
N GLY A 60 -9.00 7.03 10.70
CA GLY A 60 -9.69 7.07 11.99
C GLY A 60 -8.93 7.86 13.07
N GLU A 61 -9.43 7.78 14.30
CA GLU A 61 -8.81 8.43 15.46
C GLU A 61 -7.70 7.55 16.03
N ARG A 62 -6.52 8.14 16.29
CA ARG A 62 -5.37 7.41 16.86
C ARG A 62 -5.79 6.62 18.11
N ASP A 63 -5.30 5.37 18.17
CA ASP A 63 -5.59 4.41 19.25
C ASP A 63 -7.06 3.97 19.39
N ALA A 64 -7.97 4.50 18.57
CA ALA A 64 -9.36 4.08 18.56
C ALA A 64 -9.59 2.78 17.78
N ARG A 65 -10.76 2.17 17.95
CA ARG A 65 -11.15 0.94 17.26
C ARG A 65 -11.26 1.20 15.76
N GLY A 66 -10.60 0.37 14.96
CA GLY A 66 -10.55 0.56 13.51
C GLY A 66 -9.54 1.61 13.04
N TRP A 67 -8.72 2.16 13.95
CA TRP A 67 -7.56 2.96 13.58
C TRP A 67 -6.55 2.14 12.78
N LEU A 68 -5.89 2.80 11.85
CA LEU A 68 -4.85 2.26 10.98
C LEU A 68 -3.86 3.36 10.62
N THR A 69 -2.55 3.03 10.62
CA THR A 69 -1.51 3.78 9.90
C THR A 69 -1.08 3.01 8.66
N LEU A 70 -0.64 3.75 7.64
CA LEU A 70 0.03 3.20 6.47
C LEU A 70 1.35 3.96 6.30
N ASP A 71 2.45 3.21 6.37
CA ASP A 71 3.80 3.78 6.43
C ASP A 71 4.73 3.05 5.47
N GLY A 72 5.66 3.76 4.84
CA GLY A 72 6.74 3.10 4.12
C GLY A 72 7.54 4.01 3.22
N LYS A 73 8.69 3.51 2.77
CA LYS A 73 9.56 4.23 1.84
C LYS A 73 9.29 3.76 0.41
N LEU A 74 9.23 4.71 -0.52
CA LEU A 74 9.22 4.48 -1.95
C LEU A 74 10.66 4.46 -2.46
N GLU A 75 10.98 3.47 -3.27
CA GLU A 75 12.22 3.41 -4.02
C GLU A 75 12.14 4.32 -5.26
N PRO A 76 13.28 4.70 -5.87
CA PRO A 76 13.29 5.61 -7.01
C PRO A 76 12.46 5.14 -8.21
N ASP A 77 12.25 3.84 -8.38
CA ASP A 77 11.41 3.28 -9.43
C ASP A 77 9.91 3.28 -9.09
N GLY A 78 9.53 3.78 -7.91
CA GLY A 78 8.15 3.85 -7.42
C GLY A 78 7.67 2.58 -6.72
N SER A 79 8.50 1.53 -6.62
CA SER A 79 8.16 0.35 -5.82
C SER A 79 8.22 0.68 -4.33
N ALA A 80 7.33 0.07 -3.54
CA ALA A 80 7.33 0.22 -2.10
C ALA A 80 6.80 -1.05 -1.41
N THR A 81 7.39 -1.34 -0.25
CA THR A 81 6.78 -2.21 0.76
C THR A 81 6.26 -1.31 1.87
N LEU A 82 4.94 -1.14 1.93
CA LEU A 82 4.29 -0.37 2.97
C LEU A 82 3.86 -1.30 4.11
N VAL A 83 3.81 -0.79 5.32
CA VAL A 83 3.29 -1.46 6.50
C VAL A 83 2.00 -0.79 6.91
N ALA A 84 0.93 -1.57 6.93
CA ALA A 84 -0.33 -1.17 7.54
C ALA A 84 -0.41 -1.77 8.94
N GLN A 85 -0.65 -0.95 9.95
CA GLN A 85 -0.78 -1.41 11.33
C GLN A 85 -1.88 -0.65 12.04
N GLY A 86 -2.50 -1.28 13.03
CA GLY A 86 -3.60 -0.65 13.73
C GLY A 86 -4.31 -1.58 14.67
N LEU A 87 -5.58 -1.27 14.92
CA LEU A 87 -6.35 -1.93 15.96
C LEU A 87 -7.69 -2.45 15.42
N THR A 88 -8.02 -3.72 15.72
CA THR A 88 -9.22 -4.36 15.19
C THR A 88 -10.51 -3.64 15.55
N VAL A 89 -11.47 -3.65 14.63
CA VAL A 89 -12.87 -3.30 14.95
C VAL A 89 -13.48 -4.48 15.69
N SER A 90 -13.55 -4.38 17.01
CA SER A 90 -14.27 -5.34 17.85
C SER A 90 -15.62 -4.76 18.26
N PRO A 91 -16.67 -5.58 18.48
CA PRO A 91 -17.98 -5.09 18.92
C PRO A 91 -17.85 -4.16 20.14
N PRO A 92 -18.71 -3.14 20.30
CA PRO A 92 -18.61 -2.18 21.41
C PRO A 92 -18.60 -2.83 22.80
N HIS A 93 -19.26 -3.99 22.93
CA HIS A 93 -19.33 -4.77 24.18
C HIS A 93 -18.18 -5.78 24.34
N ALA A 94 -17.33 -5.96 23.33
CA ALA A 94 -16.11 -6.73 23.44
C ALA A 94 -14.98 -5.84 23.98
N ASN A 95 -14.42 -6.21 25.12
CA ASN A 95 -13.29 -5.48 25.73
C ASN A 95 -11.94 -5.79 25.07
N THR A 96 -11.93 -6.47 23.93
CA THR A 96 -10.71 -6.92 23.25
C THR A 96 -10.52 -6.18 21.95
N GLN A 97 -9.59 -5.23 21.91
CA GLN A 97 -9.06 -4.64 20.69
C GLN A 97 -7.68 -5.27 20.47
N ALA A 98 -7.48 -5.94 19.34
CA ALA A 98 -6.22 -6.60 19.04
C ALA A 98 -5.39 -5.72 18.11
N PRO A 99 -4.08 -5.52 18.37
CA PRO A 99 -3.19 -4.95 17.38
C PRO A 99 -3.06 -5.91 16.19
N TYR A 100 -2.95 -5.34 15.01
CA TYR A 100 -2.64 -6.07 13.78
C TYR A 100 -1.61 -5.30 12.97
N SER A 101 -0.87 -6.04 12.12
CA SER A 101 0.01 -5.47 11.12
C SER A 101 0.03 -6.37 9.88
N TYR A 102 0.23 -5.78 8.71
CA TYR A 102 0.49 -6.49 7.46
C TYR A 102 1.24 -5.62 6.47
N GLU A 103 1.95 -6.27 5.55
CA GLU A 103 2.63 -5.60 4.45
C GLU A 103 1.70 -5.41 3.25
N VAL A 104 1.97 -4.35 2.49
CA VAL A 104 1.37 -4.00 1.22
C VAL A 104 2.49 -3.84 0.21
N SER A 105 2.47 -4.65 -0.84
CA SER A 105 3.34 -4.41 -2.00
C SER A 105 2.66 -3.37 -2.88
N ALA A 106 3.34 -2.27 -3.17
CA ALA A 106 2.79 -1.14 -3.92
C ALA A 106 3.74 -0.68 -5.03
N GLN A 107 3.14 -0.07 -6.04
CA GLN A 107 3.83 0.57 -7.15
C GLN A 107 3.18 1.91 -7.45
N PHE A 108 4.00 2.94 -7.54
CA PHE A 108 3.61 4.32 -7.83
C PHE A 108 4.16 4.78 -9.18
N ASP A 109 3.39 5.66 -9.81
CA ASP A 109 3.83 6.60 -10.84
C ASP A 109 3.74 8.03 -10.28
N ALA A 110 3.93 9.05 -11.13
CA ALA A 110 3.95 10.45 -10.71
C ALA A 110 2.61 10.97 -10.14
N THR A 111 1.48 10.31 -10.42
CA THR A 111 0.12 10.79 -10.12
C THR A 111 -0.81 9.72 -9.56
N SER A 112 -0.44 8.45 -9.68
CA SER A 112 -1.25 7.31 -9.28
C SER A 112 -0.41 6.21 -8.65
N GLY A 113 -1.06 5.29 -7.94
CA GLY A 113 -0.43 4.09 -7.43
C GLY A 113 -1.43 3.00 -7.19
N SER A 114 -0.92 1.77 -7.10
CA SER A 114 -1.70 0.60 -6.72
C SER A 114 -0.92 -0.26 -5.74
N GLY A 115 -1.63 -0.98 -4.88
CA GLY A 115 -0.99 -1.93 -3.99
C GLY A 115 -1.92 -3.04 -3.56
N SER A 116 -1.34 -4.13 -3.07
CA SER A 116 -2.08 -5.27 -2.55
C SER A 116 -1.43 -5.78 -1.26
N ARG A 117 -2.28 -6.12 -0.29
CA ARG A 117 -1.85 -6.80 0.94
C ARG A 117 -1.21 -8.15 0.60
N THR A 118 -0.05 -8.45 1.16
CA THR A 118 0.76 -9.64 0.79
C THR A 118 0.36 -10.92 1.54
N THR A 119 -0.47 -10.81 2.58
CA THR A 119 -0.93 -11.96 3.38
C THR A 119 -2.21 -12.61 2.83
N SER A 120 -2.70 -13.68 3.49
CA SER A 120 -3.87 -14.47 3.05
C SER A 120 -5.16 -13.69 2.78
N ARG A 121 -5.44 -12.61 3.53
CA ARG A 121 -6.60 -11.77 3.27
C ARG A 121 -6.30 -10.80 2.13
N LYS A 122 -6.99 -10.97 1.00
CA LYS A 122 -6.92 -10.02 -0.11
C LYS A 122 -7.48 -8.66 0.31
N CYS A 123 -6.68 -7.63 0.10
CA CYS A 123 -7.06 -6.23 0.19
C CYS A 123 -6.28 -5.45 -0.86
N ASP A 124 -6.95 -4.56 -1.56
CA ASP A 124 -6.37 -3.74 -2.62
C ASP A 124 -6.36 -2.26 -2.21
N PHE A 125 -5.32 -1.55 -2.61
CA PHE A 125 -5.09 -0.14 -2.36
C PHE A 125 -4.98 0.58 -3.70
N VAL A 126 -5.67 1.72 -3.81
CA VAL A 126 -5.53 2.66 -4.92
C VAL A 126 -5.11 4.00 -4.35
N PHE A 127 -4.07 4.59 -4.94
CA PHE A 127 -3.51 5.87 -4.56
C PHE A 127 -3.74 6.86 -5.69
N VAL A 128 -4.21 8.06 -5.36
CA VAL A 128 -4.40 9.16 -6.32
C VAL A 128 -3.81 10.41 -5.72
N LYS A 129 -2.88 11.06 -6.43
CA LYS A 129 -2.29 12.32 -6.02
C LYS A 129 -3.32 13.44 -6.13
N GLU A 130 -3.34 14.37 -5.18
CA GLU A 130 -4.21 15.56 -5.22
C GLU A 130 -3.79 16.59 -6.28
#